data_AF-A0A8S1SKX4-F1
#
_entry.id   AF-A0A8S1SKX4-F1
#
_cell.length_a   1.000
_cell.length_b   1.000
_cell.length_c   1.000
_cell.angle_alpha   90.00
_cell.angle_beta   90.00
_cell.angle_gamma   90.00
#
_symmetry.space_group_name_H-M   'P 1'
#
loop_
_entity.id
_entity.type
_entity.pdbx_description
1 polymer ?
#
loop_
_entity_poly.entity_id
_entity_poly.type
_entity_poly.pdbx_seq_one_letter_code
_entity_poly.pdbx_strand_id
1 'polypeptide(L)'
;MDQCQHCQRRFYLFSKQIQNILKILFLGDGIILGEEVCDDGNSINGDGCDSNCKPSLNSQCVNNQCVYISHPMPLLKFIKEIDNSQIVYLTYDEQVKLSFNYSIPIFIKSIDSKINNKVTNVTISEISSIDQESYKYLQMEIQIQYEEIVTNPIFSIHFTDLNIIINEFGMKSNQQDISIQLPSPNVLSEEQKQITQSLVNFSGYQIKMIAGLMLASSLSGKFEIIQNQIDLIQQLYYLKYINTRKGQNLIQFFETFRIIQLTNFYDFLGFNPSNDLFFEFSYQKSEAVFEEDGRNANYFSNFIQISTVFVFAYFTHLGIKILIKYSMNKIQKFKIFNLSKLPLFGLQKITRFSINNFRNKFSEQFKGLLQSLLYEYIISSFLSLIYQDFNQVEGKLSLIVNGGIIYLLFYYLLFQQHSNKKLHIYFAYSCIQKILFGTILIVFFKSPILQIQLCALNDFIYFYHIFKLKRLLDKFESFKKQLTHFILFIINIIYLINELYKNDPFKIVQIGWVIIGMMSSILGITLLADICKISQPFVLNLINRLKSQSPIFQNHEIFVQIQQRNYM
;
A
#
# COMPACT_ATOMS: atom_id res chain seq x y z
N MET A 1 10.56 -54.89 70.45
CA MET A 1 10.09 -53.54 70.12
C MET A 1 11.36 -52.73 69.95
N ASP A 2 11.70 -52.23 68.77
CA ASP A 2 10.86 -51.36 67.95
C ASP A 2 10.93 -51.67 66.44
N GLN A 3 9.77 -51.61 65.79
CA GLN A 3 9.60 -51.75 64.35
C GLN A 3 10.01 -50.46 63.64
N CYS A 4 10.72 -50.59 62.52
CA CYS A 4 10.90 -49.48 61.59
C CYS A 4 9.57 -49.28 60.83
N GLN A 5 8.82 -48.23 61.17
CA GLN A 5 7.66 -47.79 60.40
C GLN A 5 8.11 -46.82 59.30
N HIS A 6 7.73 -47.11 58.07
CA HIS A 6 7.74 -46.14 56.98
C HIS A 6 6.88 -44.93 57.37
N CYS A 7 7.51 -43.81 57.68
CA CYS A 7 6.89 -42.49 57.77
C CYS A 7 7.71 -41.53 56.90
N GLN A 8 7.05 -40.86 55.97
CA GLN A 8 7.63 -40.10 54.87
C GLN A 8 8.42 -38.82 55.25
N ARG A 9 8.73 -38.52 56.52
CA ARG A 9 9.53 -37.32 56.86
C ARG A 9 10.33 -37.49 58.16
N ARG A 10 11.62 -37.10 58.10
CA ARG A 10 12.59 -36.76 59.18
C ARG A 10 13.53 -37.88 59.67
N PHE A 11 14.83 -37.69 59.46
CA PHE A 11 15.89 -38.38 60.20
C PHE A 11 16.25 -37.57 61.47
N TYR A 12 16.35 -38.24 62.63
CA TYR A 12 17.17 -37.80 63.76
C TYR A 12 17.98 -39.02 64.23
N LEU A 13 19.31 -38.91 64.23
CA LEU A 13 20.16 -39.90 64.87
C LEU A 13 20.20 -39.63 66.38
N PHE A 14 19.42 -40.39 67.15
CA PHE A 14 19.61 -40.44 68.60
C PHE A 14 20.74 -41.43 68.92
N SER A 15 21.98 -40.93 68.98
CA SER A 15 23.03 -41.67 69.70
C SER A 15 23.06 -41.17 71.14
N LYS A 16 22.82 -42.08 72.09
CA LYS A 16 22.97 -41.81 73.53
C LYS A 16 24.45 -41.65 73.84
N GLN A 17 24.98 -40.45 73.62
CA GLN A 17 25.98 -39.75 74.43
C GLN A 17 26.54 -38.59 73.60
N ILE A 18 26.55 -37.41 74.23
CA ILE A 18 27.00 -36.09 73.75
C ILE A 18 25.87 -35.21 73.18
N GLN A 19 25.59 -34.15 73.95
CA GLN A 19 24.65 -33.05 73.71
C GLN A 19 25.10 -32.12 72.57
N ASN A 20 25.27 -32.62 71.35
CA ASN A 20 25.37 -31.76 70.18
C ASN A 20 24.43 -32.28 69.10
N ILE A 21 23.36 -31.53 68.85
CA ILE A 21 22.55 -31.70 67.65
C ILE A 21 23.47 -31.33 66.48
N LEU A 22 24.12 -32.32 65.88
CA LEU A 22 24.75 -32.16 64.57
C LEU A 22 23.63 -31.91 63.58
N LYS A 23 23.41 -30.62 63.28
CA LYS A 23 22.54 -30.16 62.22
C LYS A 23 23.26 -30.47 60.91
N ILE A 24 23.08 -31.69 60.41
CA ILE A 24 23.61 -32.10 59.12
C ILE A 24 22.79 -31.35 58.08
N LEU A 25 23.42 -30.43 57.34
CA LEU A 25 22.85 -29.85 56.14
C LEU A 25 22.74 -31.00 55.12
N PHE A 26 21.54 -31.25 54.60
CA PHE A 26 21.25 -32.30 53.63
C PHE A 26 20.67 -31.64 52.38
N LEU A 27 21.54 -31.43 51.38
CA LEU A 27 21.16 -30.79 50.13
C LEU A 27 20.48 -31.76 49.17
N GLY A 28 19.32 -31.37 48.65
CA GLY A 28 18.58 -32.07 47.61
C GLY A 28 17.33 -32.81 48.10
N ASP A 29 16.84 -32.50 49.31
CA ASP A 29 15.55 -33.01 49.80
C ASP A 29 14.38 -32.01 49.59
N GLY A 30 14.67 -30.82 49.07
CA GLY A 30 13.74 -29.72 48.83
C GLY A 30 13.33 -28.97 50.11
N ILE A 31 14.00 -29.20 51.23
CA ILE A 31 13.63 -28.65 52.54
C ILE A 31 14.81 -27.89 53.15
N ILE A 32 14.79 -26.56 53.01
CA ILE A 32 15.73 -25.68 53.72
C ILE A 32 15.66 -25.88 55.24
N LEU A 33 16.71 -26.46 55.81
CA LEU A 33 16.88 -26.69 57.24
C LEU A 33 18.17 -26.09 57.77
N GLY A 34 18.05 -25.31 58.84
CA GLY A 34 19.19 -24.83 59.58
C GLY A 34 19.95 -23.66 58.97
N GLU A 35 21.20 -23.89 58.54
CA GLU A 35 22.04 -22.86 57.91
C GLU A 35 21.98 -22.93 56.37
N GLU A 36 21.20 -23.87 55.82
CA GLU A 36 20.92 -23.91 54.38
C GLU A 36 20.25 -22.62 53.93
N VAL A 37 20.75 -22.05 52.85
CA VAL A 37 20.17 -20.85 52.23
C VAL A 37 19.24 -21.23 51.08
N CYS A 38 19.43 -22.42 50.52
CA CYS A 38 18.61 -23.00 49.46
C CYS A 38 18.63 -24.54 49.50
N ASP A 39 17.64 -25.14 48.86
CA ASP A 39 17.59 -26.55 48.48
C ASP A 39 16.62 -26.66 47.29
N ASP A 40 17.12 -27.10 46.12
CA ASP A 40 16.36 -27.23 44.87
C ASP A 40 15.99 -28.69 44.52
N GLY A 41 16.11 -29.60 45.49
CA GLY A 41 15.64 -30.99 45.37
C GLY A 41 16.62 -31.93 44.66
N ASN A 42 17.85 -31.51 44.40
CA ASN A 42 18.96 -32.39 44.03
C ASN A 42 20.32 -31.81 44.49
N SER A 43 21.45 -32.43 44.12
CA SER A 43 22.81 -31.97 44.48
C SER A 43 23.67 -31.62 43.26
N ILE A 44 23.02 -31.33 42.12
CA ILE A 44 23.68 -30.88 40.90
C ILE A 44 24.06 -29.42 41.11
N ASN A 45 25.20 -29.01 40.55
CA ASN A 45 25.63 -27.62 40.64
C ASN A 45 25.09 -26.85 39.43
N GLY A 46 24.49 -25.68 39.67
CA GLY A 46 24.13 -24.72 38.62
C GLY A 46 22.66 -24.73 38.20
N ASP A 47 21.81 -25.50 38.85
CA ASP A 47 20.36 -25.59 38.61
C ASP A 47 19.49 -24.95 39.71
N GLY A 48 20.12 -24.23 40.64
CA GLY A 48 19.43 -23.48 41.69
C GLY A 48 20.24 -23.36 42.97
N CYS A 49 20.70 -24.48 43.52
CA CYS A 49 21.49 -24.54 44.74
C CYS A 49 22.81 -25.27 44.50
N ASP A 50 23.93 -24.72 44.96
CA ASP A 50 25.24 -25.36 44.84
C ASP A 50 25.48 -26.38 45.96
N SER A 51 26.51 -27.21 45.79
CA SER A 51 26.93 -28.22 46.76
C SER A 51 27.36 -27.66 48.13
N ASN A 52 27.45 -26.32 48.27
CA ASN A 52 27.78 -25.62 49.52
C ASN A 52 26.53 -25.04 50.21
N CYS A 53 25.32 -25.45 49.80
CA CYS A 53 24.05 -24.96 50.34
C CYS A 53 23.83 -23.45 50.12
N LYS A 54 24.38 -22.94 49.02
CA LYS A 54 24.22 -21.54 48.60
C LYS A 54 23.60 -21.45 47.21
N PRO A 55 22.82 -20.39 46.92
CA PRO A 55 22.28 -20.21 45.59
C PRO A 55 23.41 -20.26 44.56
N SER A 56 23.20 -21.07 43.51
CA SER A 56 24.11 -21.14 42.39
C SER A 56 24.24 -19.78 41.67
N LEU A 57 25.30 -19.58 40.89
CA LEU A 57 25.48 -18.33 40.14
C LEU A 57 24.24 -18.07 39.26
N ASN A 58 23.71 -16.83 39.32
CA ASN A 58 22.48 -16.43 38.62
C ASN A 58 21.22 -17.18 39.07
N SER A 59 21.11 -17.50 40.36
CA SER A 59 19.88 -18.05 40.92
C SER A 59 19.49 -17.35 42.21
N GLN A 60 18.18 -17.19 42.43
CA GLN A 60 17.64 -16.66 43.67
C GLN A 60 16.56 -17.60 44.19
N CYS A 61 16.67 -17.91 45.48
CA CYS A 61 15.75 -18.82 46.14
C CYS A 61 14.85 -18.03 47.10
N VAL A 62 13.54 -18.15 46.91
CA VAL A 62 12.52 -17.56 47.79
C VAL A 62 11.58 -18.69 48.22
N ASN A 63 11.38 -18.86 49.53
CA ASN A 63 10.47 -19.88 50.09
C ASN A 63 10.71 -21.31 49.53
N ASN A 64 11.96 -21.78 49.50
CA ASN A 64 12.36 -23.11 48.99
C ASN A 64 12.15 -23.32 47.47
N GLN A 65 11.95 -22.26 46.69
CA GLN A 65 11.93 -22.35 45.23
C GLN A 65 13.07 -21.52 44.67
N CYS A 66 14.02 -22.18 44.03
CA CYS A 66 15.12 -21.55 43.33
C CYS A 66 14.72 -21.31 41.88
N VAL A 67 14.85 -20.06 41.44
CA VAL A 67 14.62 -19.67 40.05
C VAL A 67 15.96 -19.22 39.48
N TYR A 68 16.28 -19.73 38.29
CA TYR A 68 17.40 -19.23 37.51
C TYR A 68 17.04 -17.84 36.97
N ILE A 69 17.87 -16.84 37.30
CA ILE A 69 17.72 -15.46 36.88
C ILE A 69 18.58 -15.22 35.63
N SER A 70 17.94 -14.95 34.51
CA SER A 70 18.61 -14.47 33.31
C SER A 70 19.08 -13.02 33.44
N HIS A 71 20.13 -12.67 32.70
CA HIS A 71 20.47 -11.28 32.46
C HIS A 71 19.61 -10.73 31.32
N PRO A 72 19.20 -9.45 31.36
CA PRO A 72 18.43 -8.85 30.28
C PRO A 72 19.29 -8.79 29.00
N MET A 73 18.79 -9.42 27.94
CA MET A 73 19.48 -9.51 26.64
C MET A 73 18.93 -8.49 25.64
N PRO A 74 19.75 -7.55 25.16
CA PRO A 74 19.34 -6.61 24.15
C PRO A 74 19.25 -7.29 22.77
N LEU A 75 18.21 -6.95 22.02
CA LEU A 75 17.90 -7.52 20.71
C LEU A 75 17.67 -6.41 19.70
N LEU A 76 18.25 -6.55 18.51
CA LEU A 76 17.98 -5.70 17.36
C LEU A 76 16.98 -6.37 16.43
N LYS A 77 16.00 -5.59 15.97
CA LYS A 77 14.99 -6.06 15.02
C LYS A 77 14.80 -5.04 13.90
N PHE A 78 15.11 -5.43 12.67
CA PHE A 78 14.76 -4.62 11.49
C PHE A 78 13.23 -4.55 11.34
N ILE A 79 12.70 -3.34 11.13
CA ILE A 79 11.26 -3.11 11.04
C ILE A 79 10.87 -2.79 9.61
N LYS A 80 11.39 -1.68 9.08
CA LYS A 80 11.03 -1.18 7.74
C LYS A 80 12.08 -0.22 7.19
N GLU A 81 11.95 0.05 5.90
CA GLU A 81 12.69 1.06 5.16
C GLU A 81 11.73 2.21 4.83
N ILE A 82 12.11 3.46 5.12
CA ILE A 82 11.36 4.67 4.81
C ILE A 82 12.30 5.65 4.11
N ASP A 83 11.99 6.01 2.88
CA ASP A 83 12.79 6.91 2.04
C ASP A 83 14.26 6.45 1.91
N ASN A 84 15.18 7.18 2.55
CA ASN A 84 16.61 6.86 2.57
C ASN A 84 17.06 6.28 3.92
N SER A 85 16.11 5.93 4.78
CA SER A 85 16.38 5.49 6.14
C SER A 85 15.86 4.09 6.42
N GLN A 86 16.55 3.37 7.29
CA GLN A 86 16.10 2.08 7.82
C GLN A 86 15.79 2.23 9.29
N ILE A 87 14.68 1.62 9.71
CA ILE A 87 14.22 1.62 11.08
C ILE A 87 14.53 0.26 11.71
N VAL A 88 15.27 0.30 12.81
CA VAL A 88 15.64 -0.84 13.63
C VAL A 88 15.13 -0.58 15.05
N TYR A 89 14.47 -1.56 15.66
CA TYR A 89 14.13 -1.50 17.07
C TYR A 89 15.21 -2.14 17.91
N LEU A 90 15.55 -1.45 19.00
CA LEU A 90 16.28 -2.02 20.13
C LEU A 90 15.26 -2.37 21.21
N THR A 91 15.18 -3.66 21.52
CA THR A 91 14.30 -4.23 22.53
C THR A 91 15.08 -5.09 23.51
N TYR A 92 14.48 -5.45 24.63
CA TYR A 92 14.98 -6.49 25.53
C TYR A 92 14.04 -7.70 25.48
N ASP A 93 14.59 -8.89 25.74
CA ASP A 93 13.84 -10.15 25.82
C ASP A 93 12.89 -10.21 27.03
N GLU A 94 13.14 -9.38 28.05
CA GLU A 94 12.34 -9.27 29.27
C GLU A 94 11.97 -7.82 29.64
N GLN A 95 11.17 -7.66 30.69
CA GLN A 95 10.83 -6.33 31.22
C GLN A 95 12.01 -5.75 32.01
N VAL A 96 12.29 -4.48 31.76
CA VAL A 96 13.44 -3.78 32.34
C VAL A 96 13.04 -2.41 32.86
N LYS A 97 13.90 -1.84 33.70
CA LYS A 97 13.81 -0.45 34.15
C LYS A 97 15.19 0.23 34.16
N LEU A 98 15.20 1.55 34.30
CA LEU A 98 16.43 2.29 34.52
C LEU A 98 16.92 2.12 35.96
N SER A 99 18.21 1.93 36.12
CA SER A 99 18.87 1.96 37.42
C SER A 99 18.81 3.37 38.04
N PHE A 100 18.86 3.46 39.38
CA PHE A 100 18.46 4.61 40.20
C PHE A 100 19.16 5.95 39.86
N ASN A 101 20.33 5.92 39.22
CA ASN A 101 21.11 7.11 38.85
C ASN A 101 21.11 7.42 37.35
N TYR A 102 20.35 6.66 36.55
CA TYR A 102 20.37 6.78 35.10
C TYR A 102 19.05 7.32 34.55
N SER A 103 19.18 8.00 33.42
CA SER A 103 18.07 8.53 32.63
C SER A 103 18.23 8.11 31.18
N ILE A 104 17.15 8.19 30.41
CA ILE A 104 17.13 7.81 28.99
C ILE A 104 18.15 8.58 28.17
N PRO A 105 18.35 9.90 28.34
CA PRO A 105 19.42 10.62 27.64
C PRO A 105 20.82 10.07 27.94
N ILE A 106 21.06 9.57 29.15
CA ILE A 106 22.35 8.94 29.52
C ILE A 106 22.46 7.58 28.83
N PHE A 107 21.38 6.80 28.79
CA PHE A 107 21.35 5.53 28.07
C PHE A 107 21.62 5.71 26.56
N ILE A 108 20.95 6.67 25.91
CA ILE A 108 21.19 6.97 24.48
C ILE A 108 22.65 7.38 24.24
N LYS A 109 23.25 8.17 25.14
CA LYS A 109 24.68 8.54 25.06
C LYS A 109 25.64 7.36 25.28
N SER A 110 25.19 6.30 25.95
CA SER A 110 26.02 5.12 26.19
C SER A 110 26.10 4.17 24.99
N ILE A 111 25.26 4.40 23.97
CA ILE A 111 25.16 3.57 22.77
C ILE A 111 26.09 4.13 21.69
N ASP A 112 27.15 3.38 21.40
CA ASP A 112 28.03 3.63 20.26
C ASP A 112 27.58 2.76 19.08
N SER A 113 27.18 3.40 17.98
CA SER A 113 26.67 2.68 16.80
C SER A 113 27.65 2.74 15.62
N LYS A 114 27.74 1.64 14.86
CA LYS A 114 28.62 1.53 13.68
C LYS A 114 27.95 0.74 12.56
N ILE A 115 28.22 1.11 11.30
CA ILE A 115 27.84 0.36 10.10
C ILE A 115 29.06 0.20 9.20
N ASN A 116 29.61 -1.00 9.07
CA ASN A 116 30.72 -1.36 8.15
C ASN A 116 31.75 -0.23 7.90
N ASN A 117 32.11 0.55 8.93
CA ASN A 117 32.98 1.74 8.88
C ASN A 117 32.58 2.88 7.91
N LYS A 118 31.34 2.97 7.46
CA LYS A 118 30.80 4.15 6.75
C LYS A 118 29.96 4.99 7.71
N VAL A 119 30.16 6.31 7.66
CA VAL A 119 29.39 7.27 8.46
C VAL A 119 27.98 7.36 7.86
N THR A 120 27.00 6.98 8.64
CA THR A 120 25.57 7.20 8.39
C THR A 120 25.02 7.99 9.57
N ASN A 121 24.13 8.96 9.33
CA ASN A 121 23.48 9.65 10.43
C ASN A 121 22.53 8.67 11.13
N VAL A 122 22.80 8.36 12.39
CA VAL A 122 21.96 7.48 13.21
C VAL A 122 21.26 8.34 14.26
N THR A 123 19.94 8.34 14.24
CA THR A 123 19.09 9.00 15.23
C THR A 123 18.39 7.94 16.06
N ILE A 124 18.43 8.10 17.39
CA ILE A 124 17.76 7.19 18.33
C ILE A 124 16.64 7.98 19.01
N SER A 125 15.41 7.49 18.90
CA SER A 125 14.21 8.05 19.52
C SER A 125 13.50 6.99 20.36
N GLU A 126 12.87 7.42 21.44
CA GLU A 126 12.13 6.51 22.32
C GLU A 126 10.67 6.39 21.88
N ILE A 127 10.13 5.16 21.88
CA ILE A 127 8.70 4.90 21.62
C ILE A 127 7.96 4.59 22.93
N SER A 128 8.57 3.86 23.86
CA SER A 128 7.94 3.40 25.11
C SER A 128 8.65 3.98 26.34
N SER A 129 7.93 4.77 27.15
CA SER A 129 8.48 5.42 28.35
C SER A 129 8.93 4.43 29.43
N ILE A 130 10.24 4.23 29.54
CA ILE A 130 10.84 3.54 30.70
C ILE A 130 11.28 4.54 31.75
N ASP A 131 10.93 4.24 32.99
CA ASP A 131 11.27 5.04 34.15
C ASP A 131 12.04 4.19 35.17
N GLN A 132 12.33 4.78 36.34
CA GLN A 132 12.98 4.09 37.45
C GLN A 132 11.99 3.34 38.35
N GLU A 133 10.68 3.53 38.12
CA GLU A 133 9.61 3.12 39.03
C GLU A 133 8.97 1.80 38.61
N SER A 134 8.87 1.54 37.31
CA SER A 134 8.11 0.42 36.75
C SER A 134 8.92 -0.41 35.74
N TYR A 135 8.77 -1.74 35.81
CA TYR A 135 9.32 -2.66 34.82
C TYR A 135 8.43 -2.69 33.59
N LYS A 136 9.01 -2.40 32.43
CA LYS A 136 8.30 -2.33 31.14
C LYS A 136 9.17 -2.94 30.05
N TYR A 137 8.54 -3.38 28.96
CA TYR A 137 9.28 -3.77 27.77
C TYR A 137 9.85 -2.52 27.11
N LEU A 138 11.18 -2.46 26.96
CA LEU A 138 11.84 -1.36 26.26
C LEU A 138 11.66 -1.52 24.76
N GLN A 139 11.25 -0.43 24.12
CA GLN A 139 11.25 -0.31 22.68
C GLN A 139 11.78 1.08 22.29
N MET A 140 12.98 1.09 21.73
CA MET A 140 13.58 2.29 21.13
C MET A 140 13.64 2.15 19.62
N GLU A 141 13.36 3.25 18.94
CA GLU A 141 13.51 3.39 17.50
C GLU A 141 14.89 3.91 17.15
N ILE A 142 15.58 3.19 16.28
CA ILE A 142 16.86 3.60 15.71
C ILE A 142 16.62 3.82 14.22
N GLN A 143 16.75 5.06 13.80
CA GLN A 143 16.66 5.45 12.41
C GLN A 143 18.07 5.65 11.85
N ILE A 144 18.40 4.88 10.83
CA ILE A 144 19.70 4.89 10.15
C ILE A 144 19.50 5.54 8.78
N GLN A 145 20.10 6.70 8.55
CA GLN A 145 20.00 7.41 7.27
C GLN A 145 21.21 7.12 6.37
N TYR A 146 20.95 6.67 5.15
CA TYR A 146 21.97 6.35 4.14
C TYR A 146 22.05 7.45 3.08
N GLU A 147 23.29 7.83 2.73
CA GLU A 147 23.57 8.76 1.62
C GLU A 147 23.88 8.01 0.31
N GLU A 148 24.43 6.80 0.42
CA GLU A 148 24.82 5.94 -0.69
C GLU A 148 24.33 4.51 -0.50
N ILE A 149 24.29 3.75 -1.60
CA ILE A 149 24.01 2.32 -1.57
C ILE A 149 25.14 1.58 -0.85
N VAL A 150 24.77 0.78 0.15
CA VAL A 150 25.69 -0.11 0.88
C VAL A 150 25.23 -1.55 0.70
N THR A 151 26.10 -2.44 0.25
CA THR A 151 25.74 -3.86 0.08
C THR A 151 25.76 -4.59 1.42
N ASN A 152 24.63 -5.19 1.82
CA ASN A 152 24.47 -5.98 3.05
C ASN A 152 25.12 -5.33 4.30
N PRO A 153 24.65 -4.13 4.69
CA PRO A 153 25.22 -3.44 5.85
C PRO A 153 25.04 -4.27 7.13
N ILE A 154 26.10 -4.34 7.96
CA ILE A 154 25.99 -4.87 9.31
C ILE A 154 25.93 -3.66 10.25
N PHE A 155 24.83 -3.52 10.96
CA PHE A 155 24.66 -2.52 11.99
C PHE A 155 25.01 -3.13 13.35
N SER A 156 25.95 -2.51 14.06
CA SER A 156 26.38 -2.94 15.38
C SER A 156 26.23 -1.82 16.40
N ILE A 157 25.78 -2.19 17.60
CA ILE A 157 25.75 -1.34 18.79
C ILE A 157 26.74 -1.89 19.80
N HIS A 158 27.55 -0.98 20.33
CA HIS A 158 28.40 -1.19 21.49
C HIS A 158 27.83 -0.41 22.68
N PHE A 159 27.57 -1.10 23.79
CA PHE A 159 27.14 -0.48 25.04
C PHE A 159 28.34 -0.17 25.91
N THR A 160 28.60 1.12 26.12
CA THR A 160 29.73 1.58 26.95
C THR A 160 29.49 1.38 28.44
N ASP A 161 28.22 1.39 28.88
CA ASP A 161 27.84 1.17 30.28
C ASP A 161 26.67 0.19 30.41
N LEU A 162 26.97 -1.01 30.91
CA LEU A 162 25.99 -2.07 31.11
C LEU A 162 25.17 -1.93 32.41
N ASN A 163 25.51 -0.96 33.27
CA ASN A 163 24.85 -0.80 34.57
C ASN A 163 23.53 -0.03 34.50
N ILE A 164 23.18 0.48 33.32
CA ILE A 164 22.05 1.39 33.11
C ILE A 164 20.71 0.68 33.21
N ILE A 165 20.62 -0.51 32.60
CA ILE A 165 19.39 -1.30 32.50
C ILE A 165 19.46 -2.47 33.46
N ILE A 166 18.38 -2.64 34.23
CA ILE A 166 18.21 -3.73 35.18
C ILE A 166 16.84 -4.40 35.02
N ASN A 167 16.79 -5.70 35.25
CA ASN A 167 15.54 -6.47 35.28
C ASN A 167 14.91 -6.50 36.68
N GLU A 168 13.81 -7.25 36.82
CA GLU A 168 13.06 -7.36 38.08
C GLU A 168 13.88 -7.87 39.27
N PHE A 169 14.90 -8.68 38.98
CA PHE A 169 15.84 -9.25 39.95
C PHE A 169 17.08 -8.38 40.19
N GLY A 170 17.16 -7.19 39.56
CA GLY A 170 18.29 -6.28 39.69
C GLY A 170 19.54 -6.69 38.90
N MET A 171 19.41 -7.68 38.01
CA MET A 171 20.50 -8.11 37.14
C MET A 171 20.71 -7.13 36.00
N LYS A 172 21.98 -6.85 35.71
CA LYS A 172 22.43 -5.94 34.66
C LYS A 172 22.60 -6.69 33.35
N SER A 173 22.56 -5.99 32.23
CA SER A 173 22.87 -6.61 30.93
C SER A 173 24.32 -7.11 30.91
N ASN A 174 24.56 -8.23 30.22
CA ASN A 174 25.90 -8.84 30.09
C ASN A 174 26.47 -8.76 28.66
N GLN A 175 25.69 -8.29 27.69
CA GLN A 175 26.11 -8.18 26.30
C GLN A 175 26.58 -6.76 25.99
N GLN A 176 27.88 -6.63 25.69
CA GLN A 176 28.48 -5.35 25.28
C GLN A 176 28.22 -5.04 23.81
N ASP A 177 28.28 -6.04 22.93
CA ASP A 177 28.14 -5.86 21.49
C ASP A 177 26.95 -6.67 20.96
N ILE A 178 26.10 -5.99 20.20
CA ILE A 178 25.04 -6.63 19.42
C ILE A 178 25.11 -6.16 17.98
N SER A 179 24.74 -7.03 17.05
CA SER A 179 24.72 -6.67 15.63
C SER A 179 23.57 -7.33 14.89
N ILE A 180 23.15 -6.69 13.81
CA ILE A 180 22.13 -7.19 12.89
C ILE A 180 22.60 -6.95 11.45
N GLN A 181 22.42 -7.97 10.60
CA GLN A 181 22.58 -7.80 9.16
C GLN A 181 21.32 -7.13 8.60
N LEU A 182 21.50 -5.95 8.02
CA LEU A 182 20.44 -5.18 7.40
C LEU A 182 20.37 -5.45 5.89
N PRO A 183 19.18 -5.30 5.28
CA PRO A 183 19.07 -5.32 3.83
C PRO A 183 19.84 -4.15 3.22
N SER A 184 20.43 -4.33 2.03
CA SER A 184 21.08 -3.23 1.30
C SER A 184 20.08 -2.08 1.08
N PRO A 185 20.39 -0.81 1.40
CA PRO A 185 19.42 0.27 1.36
C PRO A 185 19.08 0.66 -0.08
N ASN A 186 17.85 1.14 -0.26
CA ASN A 186 17.23 1.50 -1.52
C ASN A 186 17.37 3.00 -1.77
N VAL A 187 18.61 3.50 -1.87
CA VAL A 187 18.91 4.92 -2.03
C VAL A 187 19.29 5.24 -3.47
N LEU A 188 18.80 6.38 -3.98
CA LEU A 188 19.21 6.93 -5.26
C LEU A 188 20.42 7.85 -5.08
N SER A 189 21.40 7.75 -5.98
CA SER A 189 22.45 8.77 -6.13
C SER A 189 21.85 10.12 -6.55
N GLU A 190 22.56 11.22 -6.33
CA GLU A 190 22.08 12.57 -6.72
C GLU A 190 21.76 12.68 -8.22
N GLU A 191 22.57 12.07 -9.09
CA GLU A 191 22.29 12.00 -10.52
C GLU A 191 20.98 11.25 -10.80
N GLN A 192 20.78 10.09 -10.17
CA GLN A 192 19.55 9.31 -10.33
C GLN A 192 18.33 10.06 -9.79
N LYS A 193 18.45 10.81 -8.69
CA LYS A 193 17.35 11.65 -8.17
C LYS A 193 16.92 12.70 -9.19
N GLN A 194 17.87 13.37 -9.86
CA GLN A 194 17.55 14.35 -10.91
C GLN A 194 16.84 13.72 -12.11
N ILE A 195 17.29 12.53 -12.52
CA ILE A 195 16.64 11.76 -13.59
C ILE A 195 15.22 11.36 -13.18
N THR A 196 15.03 10.90 -11.93
CA THR A 196 13.72 10.48 -11.40
C THR A 196 12.76 11.66 -11.43
N GLN A 197 13.19 12.81 -10.90
CA GLN A 197 12.37 14.02 -10.88
C GLN A 197 11.97 14.47 -12.29
N SER A 198 12.88 14.37 -13.26
CA SER A 198 12.58 14.72 -14.65
C SER A 198 11.51 13.82 -15.26
N LEU A 199 11.58 12.50 -15.00
CA LEU A 199 10.59 11.53 -15.49
C LEU A 199 9.23 11.63 -14.79
N VAL A 200 9.25 11.88 -13.47
CA VAL A 200 8.06 12.21 -12.66
C VAL A 200 7.36 13.43 -13.23
N ASN A 201 8.10 14.52 -13.49
CA ASN A 201 7.56 15.73 -14.08
C ASN A 201 6.99 15.47 -15.49
N PHE A 202 7.71 14.72 -16.34
CA PHE A 202 7.25 14.36 -17.68
C PHE A 202 5.90 13.62 -17.64
N SER A 203 5.77 12.61 -16.78
CA SER A 203 4.53 11.84 -16.64
C SER A 203 3.43 12.66 -15.97
N GLY A 204 3.79 13.57 -15.06
CA GLY A 204 2.87 14.59 -14.53
C GLY A 204 2.28 15.48 -15.62
N TYR A 205 3.07 15.87 -16.64
CA TYR A 205 2.54 16.59 -17.81
C TYR A 205 1.62 15.71 -18.66
N GLN A 206 1.93 14.43 -18.85
CA GLN A 206 1.04 13.49 -19.56
C GLN A 206 -0.32 13.40 -18.86
N ILE A 207 -0.35 13.27 -17.53
CA ILE A 207 -1.59 13.22 -16.73
C ILE A 207 -2.37 14.54 -16.84
N LYS A 208 -1.70 15.69 -16.76
CA LYS A 208 -2.36 17.00 -16.96
C LYS A 208 -2.97 17.15 -18.36
N MET A 209 -2.29 16.64 -19.39
CA MET A 209 -2.82 16.63 -20.75
C MET A 209 -4.01 15.68 -20.89
N ILE A 210 -3.97 14.50 -20.26
CA ILE A 210 -5.12 13.59 -20.18
C ILE A 210 -6.31 14.27 -19.48
N ALA A 211 -6.08 14.97 -18.36
CA ALA A 211 -7.13 15.73 -17.67
C ALA A 211 -7.74 16.81 -18.58
N GLY A 212 -6.90 17.55 -19.33
CA GLY A 212 -7.36 18.50 -20.35
C GLY A 212 -8.21 17.84 -21.45
N LEU A 213 -7.82 16.64 -21.91
CA LEU A 213 -8.60 15.85 -22.87
C LEU A 213 -9.92 15.36 -22.28
N MET A 214 -9.96 14.98 -21.00
CA MET A 214 -11.20 14.60 -20.32
C MET A 214 -12.19 15.78 -20.29
N LEU A 215 -11.70 16.98 -19.96
CA LEU A 215 -12.51 18.21 -19.97
C LEU A 215 -13.06 18.52 -21.37
N ALA A 216 -12.21 18.46 -22.40
CA ALA A 216 -12.63 18.65 -23.80
C ALA A 216 -13.64 17.57 -24.24
N SER A 217 -13.42 16.32 -23.82
CA SER A 217 -14.28 15.18 -24.14
C SER A 217 -15.65 15.30 -23.49
N SER A 218 -15.73 15.81 -22.26
CA SER A 218 -16.98 16.10 -21.56
C SER A 218 -17.85 17.10 -22.33
N LEU A 219 -17.25 18.19 -22.84
CA LEU A 219 -17.94 19.18 -23.68
C LEU A 219 -18.40 18.60 -25.02
N SER A 220 -17.65 17.66 -25.58
CA SER A 220 -17.98 16.97 -26.83
C SER A 220 -18.95 15.79 -26.67
N GLY A 221 -19.31 15.42 -25.44
CA GLY A 221 -20.16 14.27 -25.11
C GLY A 221 -19.53 12.90 -25.36
N LYS A 222 -18.20 12.82 -25.56
CA LYS A 222 -17.45 11.57 -25.74
C LYS A 222 -17.02 10.99 -24.38
N PHE A 223 -17.99 10.63 -23.54
CA PHE A 223 -17.75 10.13 -22.18
C PHE A 223 -16.91 8.84 -22.12
N GLU A 224 -16.93 8.04 -23.18
CA GLU A 224 -16.10 6.83 -23.31
C GLU A 224 -14.59 7.14 -23.13
N ILE A 225 -14.11 8.27 -23.66
CA ILE A 225 -12.70 8.68 -23.54
C ILE A 225 -12.35 8.94 -22.07
N ILE A 226 -13.24 9.63 -21.34
CA ILE A 226 -13.03 9.93 -19.92
C ILE A 226 -12.91 8.62 -19.13
N GLN A 227 -13.85 7.71 -19.34
CA GLN A 227 -13.89 6.44 -18.65
C GLN A 227 -12.62 5.61 -18.91
N ASN A 228 -12.24 5.44 -20.18
CA ASN A 228 -11.05 4.65 -20.54
C ASN A 228 -9.77 5.26 -19.94
N GLN A 229 -9.68 6.58 -19.84
CA GLN A 229 -8.53 7.26 -19.27
C GLN A 229 -8.49 7.12 -17.74
N ILE A 230 -9.62 7.24 -17.03
CA ILE A 230 -9.67 6.96 -15.58
C ILE A 230 -9.24 5.51 -15.31
N ASP A 231 -9.81 4.56 -16.07
CA ASP A 231 -9.51 3.13 -15.95
C ASP A 231 -8.01 2.83 -16.16
N LEU A 232 -7.41 3.47 -17.16
CA LEU A 232 -5.98 3.32 -17.46
C LEU A 232 -5.11 3.82 -16.31
N ILE A 233 -5.35 5.04 -15.84
CA ILE A 233 -4.53 5.64 -14.81
C ILE A 233 -4.68 4.83 -13.50
N GLN A 234 -5.89 4.37 -13.17
CA GLN A 234 -6.15 3.49 -12.03
C GLN A 234 -5.36 2.18 -12.13
N GLN A 235 -5.43 1.51 -13.27
CA GLN A 235 -4.75 0.24 -13.49
C GLN A 235 -3.22 0.39 -13.34
N LEU A 236 -2.66 1.49 -13.85
CA LEU A 236 -1.24 1.80 -13.70
C LEU A 236 -0.89 2.06 -12.24
N TYR A 237 -1.68 2.88 -11.54
CA TYR A 237 -1.44 3.22 -10.15
C TYR A 237 -1.42 1.99 -9.23
N TYR A 238 -2.39 1.10 -9.37
CA TYR A 238 -2.52 -0.08 -8.51
C TYR A 238 -1.45 -1.15 -8.70
N LEU A 239 -0.58 -1.04 -9.73
CA LEU A 239 0.66 -1.83 -9.79
C LEU A 239 1.56 -1.57 -8.56
N LYS A 240 1.41 -0.43 -7.88
CA LYS A 240 2.05 -0.14 -6.59
C LYS A 240 1.80 -1.25 -5.56
N TYR A 241 0.63 -1.90 -5.59
CA TYR A 241 0.22 -2.93 -4.63
C TYR A 241 0.73 -4.35 -4.93
N ILE A 242 1.47 -4.55 -6.02
CA ILE A 242 2.20 -5.81 -6.22
C ILE A 242 3.27 -5.90 -5.13
N ASN A 243 3.24 -6.94 -4.29
CA ASN A 243 4.06 -7.06 -3.08
C ASN A 243 5.51 -7.46 -3.37
N THR A 244 6.23 -6.60 -4.08
CA THR A 244 7.67 -6.77 -4.34
C THR A 244 8.44 -5.57 -3.79
N ARG A 245 9.72 -5.80 -3.49
CA ARG A 245 10.65 -4.72 -3.16
C ARG A 245 10.88 -3.85 -4.39
N LYS A 246 10.46 -2.59 -4.37
CA LYS A 246 10.55 -1.65 -5.52
C LYS A 246 11.70 -0.67 -5.32
N GLY A 247 12.32 -0.26 -6.42
CA GLY A 247 13.34 0.79 -6.39
C GLY A 247 12.73 2.13 -6.00
N GLN A 248 13.50 2.96 -5.30
CA GLN A 248 13.03 4.27 -4.83
C GLN A 248 12.61 5.19 -5.98
N ASN A 249 13.22 5.04 -7.16
CA ASN A 249 12.78 5.69 -8.40
C ASN A 249 11.34 5.33 -8.78
N LEU A 250 10.99 4.04 -8.73
CA LEU A 250 9.66 3.55 -9.04
C LEU A 250 8.64 3.94 -7.97
N ILE A 251 9.04 3.95 -6.69
CA ILE A 251 8.19 4.42 -5.58
C ILE A 251 7.82 5.90 -5.80
N GLN A 252 8.81 6.77 -6.02
CA GLN A 252 8.58 8.19 -6.32
C GLN A 252 7.74 8.40 -7.58
N PHE A 253 7.89 7.52 -8.59
CA PHE A 253 7.06 7.58 -9.79
C PHE A 253 5.57 7.34 -9.51
N PHE A 254 5.22 6.41 -8.62
CA PHE A 254 3.82 6.14 -8.29
C PHE A 254 3.08 7.32 -7.67
N GLU A 255 3.80 8.23 -7.00
CA GLU A 255 3.21 9.46 -6.44
C GLU A 255 2.60 10.37 -7.53
N THR A 256 3.05 10.25 -8.80
CA THR A 256 2.43 10.99 -9.92
C THR A 256 0.96 10.64 -10.14
N PHE A 257 0.57 9.41 -9.80
CA PHE A 257 -0.77 8.89 -10.02
C PHE A 257 -1.70 9.05 -8.80
N ARG A 258 -1.16 9.59 -7.70
CA ARG A 258 -1.90 9.72 -6.44
C ARG A 258 -3.18 10.56 -6.58
N ILE A 259 -3.28 11.41 -7.60
CA ILE A 259 -4.48 12.20 -7.94
C ILE A 259 -5.78 11.38 -8.09
N ILE A 260 -5.66 10.08 -8.37
CA ILE A 260 -6.82 9.19 -8.54
C ILE A 260 -7.42 8.76 -7.20
N GLN A 261 -6.63 8.80 -6.13
CA GLN A 261 -7.10 8.42 -4.80
C GLN A 261 -8.32 9.26 -4.42
N LEU A 262 -9.34 8.59 -3.89
CA LEU A 262 -10.54 9.28 -3.42
C LEU A 262 -10.22 10.26 -2.28
N THR A 263 -9.28 9.94 -1.41
CA THR A 263 -8.78 10.84 -0.35
C THR A 263 -8.33 12.18 -0.91
N ASN A 264 -7.45 12.18 -1.92
CA ASN A 264 -6.99 13.40 -2.57
C ASN A 264 -8.11 14.16 -3.30
N PHE A 265 -9.09 13.45 -3.86
CA PHE A 265 -10.28 14.08 -4.45
C PHE A 265 -11.10 14.81 -3.38
N TYR A 266 -11.26 14.23 -2.20
CA TYR A 266 -11.94 14.84 -1.05
C TYR A 266 -11.17 16.00 -0.43
N ASP A 267 -9.85 15.88 -0.30
CA ASP A 267 -8.98 16.95 0.16
C ASP A 267 -9.05 18.16 -0.79
N PHE A 268 -9.11 17.92 -2.11
CA PHE A 268 -9.33 18.96 -3.10
C PHE A 268 -10.69 19.67 -2.94
N LEU A 269 -11.73 18.94 -2.53
CA LEU A 269 -13.04 19.51 -2.23
C LEU A 269 -13.11 20.18 -0.85
N GLY A 270 -12.11 19.97 0.03
CA GLY A 270 -12.10 20.43 1.41
C GLY A 270 -13.15 19.74 2.29
N PHE A 271 -13.48 18.48 1.97
CA PHE A 271 -14.55 17.73 2.64
C PHE A 271 -14.22 16.24 2.68
N ASN A 272 -14.12 15.63 3.86
CA ASN A 272 -13.93 14.20 4.01
C ASN A 272 -15.20 13.53 4.55
N PRO A 273 -15.92 12.74 3.73
CA PRO A 273 -17.21 12.20 4.10
C PRO A 273 -17.15 11.14 5.20
N SER A 274 -15.99 10.55 5.51
CA SER A 274 -15.89 9.60 6.63
C SER A 274 -15.79 10.27 7.99
N ASN A 275 -15.41 11.56 8.04
CA ASN A 275 -15.18 12.28 9.29
C ASN A 275 -16.22 13.40 9.48
N ASP A 276 -16.67 14.02 8.39
CA ASP A 276 -17.51 15.23 8.44
C ASP A 276 -19.03 14.92 8.40
N LEU A 277 -19.45 13.75 7.89
CA LEU A 277 -20.85 13.34 7.84
C LEU A 277 -21.20 12.52 9.08
N PHE A 278 -21.69 13.13 10.18
CA PHE A 278 -22.44 12.57 11.34
C PHE A 278 -22.13 11.14 11.88
N PHE A 279 -21.13 10.44 11.37
CA PHE A 279 -20.84 9.02 11.51
C PHE A 279 -19.34 8.90 11.74
N GLU A 280 -18.94 8.78 13.00
CA GLU A 280 -17.56 8.45 13.35
C GLU A 280 -17.37 6.93 13.16
N PHE A 281 -16.54 6.54 12.19
CA PHE A 281 -16.19 5.13 11.98
C PHE A 281 -14.86 4.78 12.64
N SER A 282 -14.80 3.60 13.24
CA SER A 282 -13.57 3.06 13.80
C SER A 282 -12.48 2.89 12.73
N TYR A 283 -11.25 3.30 13.05
CA TYR A 283 -10.09 3.03 12.20
C TYR A 283 -9.65 1.58 12.37
N GLN A 284 -9.48 0.87 11.25
CA GLN A 284 -9.03 -0.53 11.22
C GLN A 284 -7.70 -0.59 10.44
N LYS A 285 -6.68 -1.17 11.08
CA LYS A 285 -5.33 -1.30 10.52
C LYS A 285 -5.31 -2.27 9.34
N SER A 286 -4.38 -2.06 8.41
CA SER A 286 -4.11 -2.95 7.27
C SER A 286 -2.60 -3.04 6.99
N GLU A 287 -2.19 -3.71 5.92
CA GLU A 287 -0.77 -3.74 5.54
C GLU A 287 -0.25 -2.33 5.23
N ALA A 288 0.99 -2.05 5.63
CA ALA A 288 1.57 -0.70 5.61
C ALA A 288 1.43 0.02 4.26
N VAL A 289 1.57 -0.71 3.14
CA VAL A 289 1.45 -0.14 1.78
C VAL A 289 0.04 0.45 1.52
N PHE A 290 -1.01 -0.11 2.12
CA PHE A 290 -2.38 0.43 1.99
C PHE A 290 -2.63 1.57 2.98
N GLU A 291 -2.09 1.46 4.20
CA GLU A 291 -2.20 2.52 5.23
C GLU A 291 -1.49 3.81 4.81
N GLU A 292 -0.30 3.70 4.20
CA GLU A 292 0.45 4.83 3.65
C GLU A 292 -0.33 5.56 2.54
N ASP A 293 -1.20 4.84 1.83
CA ASP A 293 -2.13 5.41 0.85
C ASP A 293 -3.43 5.95 1.46
N GLY A 294 -3.52 6.00 2.80
CA GLY A 294 -4.70 6.48 3.53
C GLY A 294 -5.90 5.54 3.47
N ARG A 295 -5.70 4.26 3.13
CA ARG A 295 -6.79 3.28 3.05
C ARG A 295 -7.07 2.69 4.43
N ASN A 296 -8.30 2.89 4.90
CA ASN A 296 -8.82 2.27 6.12
C ASN A 296 -9.39 0.87 5.78
N ALA A 297 -9.16 -0.15 6.61
CA ALA A 297 -9.79 -1.47 6.43
C ALA A 297 -11.29 -1.48 6.80
N ASN A 298 -11.81 -0.42 7.43
CA ASN A 298 -13.22 -0.32 7.73
C ASN A 298 -14.04 -0.10 6.45
N TYR A 299 -14.84 -1.11 6.09
CA TYR A 299 -15.65 -1.08 4.87
C TYR A 299 -16.66 0.07 4.84
N PHE A 300 -17.26 0.46 5.96
CA PHE A 300 -18.31 1.50 5.96
C PHE A 300 -17.76 2.88 5.62
N SER A 301 -16.60 3.22 6.19
CA SER A 301 -15.87 4.46 5.90
C SER A 301 -15.62 4.58 4.38
N ASN A 302 -15.05 3.52 3.79
CA ASN A 302 -14.78 3.46 2.36
C ASN A 302 -16.07 3.43 1.52
N PHE A 303 -17.11 2.72 1.96
CA PHE A 303 -18.38 2.64 1.25
C PHE A 303 -19.06 4.02 1.16
N ILE A 304 -19.02 4.81 2.23
CA ILE A 304 -19.56 6.17 2.24
C ILE A 304 -18.74 7.08 1.32
N GLN A 305 -17.41 7.00 1.37
CA GLN A 305 -16.55 7.70 0.41
C GLN A 305 -16.99 7.36 -1.03
N ILE A 306 -16.94 6.08 -1.43
CA ILE A 306 -17.32 5.66 -2.79
C ILE A 306 -18.77 6.10 -3.15
N SER A 307 -19.72 5.98 -2.22
CA SER A 307 -21.13 6.34 -2.45
C SER A 307 -21.32 7.84 -2.69
N THR A 308 -20.59 8.69 -1.97
CA THR A 308 -20.69 10.15 -2.17
C THR A 308 -20.21 10.59 -3.55
N VAL A 309 -19.29 9.86 -4.20
CA VAL A 309 -18.91 10.12 -5.60
C VAL A 309 -20.13 10.04 -6.52
N PHE A 310 -21.00 9.05 -6.34
CA PHE A 310 -22.24 8.92 -7.12
C PHE A 310 -23.21 10.07 -6.85
N VAL A 311 -23.31 10.51 -5.59
CA VAL A 311 -24.14 11.66 -5.19
C VAL A 311 -23.63 12.94 -5.87
N PHE A 312 -22.32 13.20 -5.81
CA PHE A 312 -21.69 14.33 -6.50
C PHE A 312 -21.89 14.22 -8.02
N ALA A 313 -21.71 13.06 -8.63
CA ALA A 313 -21.93 12.85 -10.06
C ALA A 313 -23.39 13.15 -10.48
N TYR A 314 -24.37 12.78 -9.64
CA TYR A 314 -25.78 13.07 -9.89
C TYR A 314 -26.08 14.57 -9.81
N PHE A 315 -25.65 15.23 -8.74
CA PHE A 315 -25.90 16.67 -8.55
C PHE A 315 -25.14 17.53 -9.56
N THR A 316 -23.92 17.14 -9.95
CA THR A 316 -23.17 17.83 -11.02
C THR A 316 -23.88 17.69 -12.35
N HIS A 317 -24.38 16.50 -12.71
CA HIS A 317 -25.19 16.31 -13.92
C HIS A 317 -26.45 17.20 -13.90
N LEU A 318 -27.17 17.25 -12.78
CA LEU A 318 -28.36 18.08 -12.61
C LEU A 318 -28.04 19.57 -12.69
N GLY A 319 -26.95 20.01 -12.05
CA GLY A 319 -26.45 21.38 -12.10
C GLY A 319 -26.08 21.81 -13.52
N ILE A 320 -25.37 20.96 -14.27
CA ILE A 320 -25.04 21.20 -15.69
C ILE A 320 -26.32 21.33 -16.52
N LYS A 321 -27.32 20.47 -16.31
CA LYS A 321 -28.61 20.54 -17.03
C LYS A 321 -29.35 21.86 -16.74
N ILE A 322 -29.34 22.33 -15.50
CA ILE A 322 -29.93 23.62 -15.10
C ILE A 322 -29.16 24.78 -15.73
N LEU A 323 -27.82 24.77 -15.66
CA LEU A 323 -26.95 25.79 -16.27
C LEU A 323 -27.15 25.89 -17.78
N ILE A 324 -27.27 24.75 -18.46
CA ILE A 324 -27.59 24.69 -19.89
C ILE A 324 -28.97 25.32 -20.17
N LYS A 325 -30.01 24.98 -19.38
CA LYS A 325 -31.36 25.56 -19.54
C LYS A 325 -31.36 27.07 -19.27
N TYR A 326 -30.65 27.52 -18.24
CA TYR A 326 -30.54 28.93 -17.88
C TYR A 326 -29.79 29.73 -18.94
N SER A 327 -28.64 29.23 -19.39
CA SER A 327 -27.85 29.87 -20.46
C SER A 327 -28.65 29.97 -21.76
N MET A 328 -29.44 28.95 -22.11
CA MET A 328 -30.33 29.00 -23.26
C MET A 328 -31.38 30.12 -23.14
N ASN A 329 -32.02 30.26 -21.98
CA ASN A 329 -33.00 31.33 -21.74
C ASN A 329 -32.35 32.72 -21.85
N LYS A 330 -31.12 32.88 -21.35
CA LYS A 330 -30.38 34.15 -21.44
C LYS A 330 -29.97 34.46 -22.88
N ILE A 331 -29.43 33.48 -23.61
CA ILE A 331 -29.00 33.64 -25.01
C ILE A 331 -30.19 33.94 -25.93
N GLN A 332 -31.35 33.31 -25.72
CA GLN A 332 -32.57 33.60 -26.48
C GLN A 332 -33.13 35.00 -26.19
N LYS A 333 -32.98 35.50 -24.96
CA LYS A 333 -33.37 36.87 -24.56
C LYS A 333 -32.39 37.93 -25.06
N PHE A 334 -31.13 37.57 -25.30
CA PHE A 334 -30.12 38.41 -25.98
C PHE A 334 -30.42 38.51 -27.49
N LYS A 335 -31.51 39.20 -27.87
CA LYS A 335 -31.63 39.84 -29.19
C LYS A 335 -30.77 41.10 -29.15
N ILE A 336 -29.64 41.11 -29.85
CA ILE A 336 -28.59 42.13 -29.65
C ILE A 336 -28.76 43.36 -30.54
N PHE A 337 -28.84 44.52 -29.88
CA PHE A 337 -28.25 45.79 -30.34
C PHE A 337 -26.72 45.70 -30.16
N ASN A 338 -25.96 45.76 -31.26
CA ASN A 338 -24.52 46.13 -31.34
C ASN A 338 -23.41 45.26 -30.68
N LEU A 339 -23.40 43.93 -30.79
CA LEU A 339 -22.14 43.15 -30.75
C LEU A 339 -21.82 42.58 -32.14
N SER A 340 -20.54 42.56 -32.51
CA SER A 340 -20.06 41.96 -33.76
C SER A 340 -20.61 40.53 -33.88
N LYS A 341 -21.14 40.19 -35.07
CA LYS A 341 -21.88 38.93 -35.29
C LYS A 341 -21.02 37.67 -35.02
N LEU A 342 -19.70 37.73 -35.15
CA LEU A 342 -18.81 36.56 -35.07
C LEU A 342 -18.75 35.85 -33.69
N PRO A 343 -18.41 36.52 -32.57
CA PRO A 343 -18.28 35.86 -31.26
C PRO A 343 -19.61 35.29 -30.76
N LEU A 344 -20.72 35.96 -31.05
CA LEU A 344 -22.05 35.50 -30.64
C LEU A 344 -22.49 34.24 -31.39
N PHE A 345 -22.23 34.18 -32.71
CA PHE A 345 -22.48 32.98 -33.51
C PHE A 345 -21.60 31.80 -33.05
N GLY A 346 -20.34 32.05 -32.69
CA GLY A 346 -19.44 31.04 -32.13
C GLY A 346 -19.98 30.45 -30.82
N LEU A 347 -20.35 31.32 -29.86
CA LEU A 347 -20.92 30.90 -28.56
C LEU A 347 -22.26 30.18 -28.72
N GLN A 348 -23.14 30.62 -29.62
CA GLN A 348 -24.39 29.92 -29.91
C GLN A 348 -24.17 28.54 -30.53
N LYS A 349 -23.12 28.38 -31.36
CA LYS A 349 -22.79 27.11 -31.99
C LYS A 349 -22.14 26.13 -31.00
N ILE A 350 -21.28 26.61 -30.12
CA ILE A 350 -20.66 25.83 -29.03
C ILE A 350 -21.75 25.37 -28.05
N THR A 351 -22.62 26.26 -27.60
CA THR A 351 -23.71 25.90 -26.68
C THR A 351 -24.67 24.89 -27.32
N ARG A 352 -25.09 25.09 -28.58
CA ARG A 352 -25.91 24.09 -29.31
C ARG A 352 -25.22 22.74 -29.52
N PHE A 353 -23.91 22.75 -29.79
CA PHE A 353 -23.11 21.53 -29.93
C PHE A 353 -23.01 20.78 -28.61
N SER A 354 -22.69 21.47 -27.51
CA SER A 354 -22.70 20.88 -26.16
C SER A 354 -24.08 20.36 -25.76
N ILE A 355 -25.18 21.04 -26.13
CA ILE A 355 -26.56 20.62 -25.83
C ILE A 355 -26.95 19.32 -26.54
N ASN A 356 -26.65 19.19 -27.84
CA ASN A 356 -26.97 17.97 -28.58
C ASN A 356 -26.19 16.77 -28.04
N ASN A 357 -24.98 17.00 -27.53
CA ASN A 357 -24.10 15.96 -27.01
C ASN A 357 -24.36 15.61 -25.53
N PHE A 358 -24.78 16.58 -24.69
CA PHE A 358 -25.24 16.34 -23.31
C PHE A 358 -26.64 15.72 -23.24
N ARG A 359 -27.27 15.45 -24.39
CA ARG A 359 -28.51 14.69 -24.49
C ARG A 359 -28.32 13.18 -24.28
N ASN A 360 -27.07 12.72 -24.14
CA ASN A 360 -26.76 11.35 -23.71
C ASN A 360 -27.45 11.04 -22.37
N LYS A 361 -28.01 9.83 -22.26
CA LYS A 361 -28.77 9.42 -21.08
C LYS A 361 -27.82 9.36 -19.88
N PHE A 362 -28.14 10.06 -18.79
CA PHE A 362 -27.44 9.95 -17.49
C PHE A 362 -27.14 8.50 -17.10
N SER A 363 -28.03 7.57 -17.48
CA SER A 363 -27.82 6.13 -17.33
C SER A 363 -26.46 5.67 -17.88
N GLU A 364 -26.05 6.06 -19.08
CA GLU A 364 -24.76 5.63 -19.68
C GLU A 364 -23.55 6.22 -18.94
N GLN A 365 -23.63 7.48 -18.52
CA GLN A 365 -22.60 8.11 -17.69
C GLN A 365 -22.46 7.39 -16.35
N PHE A 366 -23.60 7.03 -15.73
CA PHE A 366 -23.64 6.28 -14.49
C PHE A 366 -23.02 4.88 -14.64
N LYS A 367 -23.24 4.19 -15.77
CA LYS A 367 -22.58 2.90 -16.06
C LYS A 367 -21.06 3.05 -16.11
N GLY A 368 -20.57 4.08 -16.80
CA GLY A 368 -19.13 4.33 -16.92
C GLY A 368 -18.50 4.67 -15.58
N LEU A 369 -19.17 5.50 -14.78
CA LEU A 369 -18.74 5.83 -13.41
C LEU A 369 -18.67 4.58 -12.53
N LEU A 370 -19.72 3.74 -12.54
CA LEU A 370 -19.75 2.47 -11.82
C LEU A 370 -18.56 1.59 -12.22
N GLN A 371 -18.31 1.46 -13.53
CA GLN A 371 -17.21 0.65 -14.04
C GLN A 371 -15.83 1.19 -13.60
N SER A 372 -15.64 2.50 -13.52
CA SER A 372 -14.40 3.12 -13.02
C SER A 372 -14.20 2.97 -11.51
N LEU A 373 -15.28 2.93 -10.73
CA LEU A 373 -15.22 2.77 -9.28
C LEU A 373 -15.11 1.31 -8.84
N LEU A 374 -15.14 0.34 -9.77
CA LEU A 374 -15.01 -1.09 -9.44
C LEU A 374 -13.72 -1.41 -8.68
N TYR A 375 -12.58 -0.78 -9.04
CA TYR A 375 -11.34 -1.04 -8.32
C TYR A 375 -11.42 -0.62 -6.85
N GLU A 376 -11.90 0.59 -6.57
CA GLU A 376 -12.05 1.10 -5.20
C GLU A 376 -13.01 0.23 -4.37
N TYR A 377 -14.12 -0.19 -4.99
CA TYR A 377 -15.08 -1.06 -4.34
C TYR A 377 -14.47 -2.42 -3.95
N ILE A 378 -13.74 -3.03 -4.87
CA ILE A 378 -13.17 -4.38 -4.69
C ILE A 378 -12.01 -4.33 -3.70
N ILE A 379 -11.16 -3.31 -3.82
CA ILE A 379 -10.06 -3.12 -2.89
C ILE A 379 -10.61 -2.95 -1.47
N SER A 380 -11.58 -2.06 -1.27
CA SER A 380 -12.24 -1.88 0.02
C SER A 380 -12.92 -3.16 0.55
N SER A 381 -13.62 -3.89 -0.33
CA SER A 381 -14.33 -5.11 0.01
C SER A 381 -13.39 -6.22 0.49
N PHE A 382 -12.27 -6.46 -0.21
CA PHE A 382 -11.32 -7.50 0.20
C PHE A 382 -10.43 -7.06 1.36
N LEU A 383 -10.08 -5.77 1.44
CA LEU A 383 -9.32 -5.25 2.58
C LEU A 383 -10.11 -5.44 3.88
N SER A 384 -11.40 -5.14 3.87
CA SER A 384 -12.25 -5.34 5.04
C SER A 384 -12.42 -6.82 5.40
N LEU A 385 -12.63 -7.70 4.41
CA LEU A 385 -12.74 -9.15 4.63
C LEU A 385 -11.51 -9.77 5.30
N ILE A 386 -10.32 -9.20 5.07
CA ILE A 386 -9.07 -9.71 5.64
C ILE A 386 -8.75 -9.08 7.00
N TYR A 387 -8.97 -7.76 7.16
CA TYR A 387 -8.43 -7.01 8.30
C TYR A 387 -9.49 -6.47 9.28
N GLN A 388 -10.76 -6.34 8.89
CA GLN A 388 -11.78 -5.79 9.78
C GLN A 388 -12.20 -6.80 10.87
N ASP A 389 -12.31 -6.35 12.12
CA ASP A 389 -12.84 -7.19 13.20
C ASP A 389 -14.36 -7.39 13.06
N PHE A 390 -14.77 -8.63 12.77
CA PHE A 390 -16.16 -9.03 12.59
C PHE A 390 -16.89 -9.40 13.89
N ASN A 391 -16.23 -9.35 15.05
CA ASN A 391 -16.88 -9.59 16.33
C ASN A 391 -17.76 -8.40 16.74
N GLN A 392 -17.37 -7.19 16.33
CA GLN A 392 -18.09 -5.95 16.59
C GLN A 392 -19.35 -5.82 15.73
N VAL A 393 -20.34 -5.06 16.23
CA VAL A 393 -21.60 -4.81 15.51
C VAL A 393 -21.36 -4.17 14.15
N GLU A 394 -20.43 -3.22 14.08
CA GLU A 394 -20.01 -2.57 12.83
C GLU A 394 -19.50 -3.58 11.80
N GLY A 395 -18.63 -4.51 12.22
CA GLY A 395 -18.10 -5.54 11.33
C GLY A 395 -19.20 -6.48 10.80
N LYS A 396 -20.14 -6.91 11.65
CA LYS A 396 -21.24 -7.78 11.20
C LYS A 396 -22.14 -7.09 10.18
N LEU A 397 -22.47 -5.82 10.42
CA LEU A 397 -23.24 -5.01 9.47
C LEU A 397 -22.46 -4.79 8.17
N SER A 398 -21.14 -4.59 8.26
CA SER A 398 -20.31 -4.36 7.08
C SER A 398 -20.28 -5.59 6.16
N LEU A 399 -20.23 -6.81 6.71
CA LEU A 399 -20.35 -8.05 5.94
C LEU A 399 -21.67 -8.14 5.18
N ILE A 400 -22.80 -7.82 5.83
CA ILE A 400 -24.13 -7.89 5.21
C ILE A 400 -24.21 -6.90 4.04
N VAL A 401 -23.76 -5.65 4.25
CA VAL A 401 -23.77 -4.62 3.22
C VAL A 401 -22.82 -4.97 2.07
N ASN A 402 -21.63 -5.48 2.39
CA ASN A 402 -20.66 -5.94 1.39
C ASN A 402 -21.22 -7.08 0.53
N GLY A 403 -21.79 -8.12 1.16
CA GLY A 403 -22.45 -9.22 0.45
C GLY A 403 -23.63 -8.76 -0.41
N GLY A 404 -24.44 -7.83 0.10
CA GLY A 404 -25.56 -7.25 -0.64
C GLY A 404 -25.12 -6.49 -1.90
N ILE A 405 -24.06 -5.70 -1.82
CA ILE A 405 -23.56 -4.94 -2.97
C ILE A 405 -22.86 -5.86 -3.97
N ILE A 406 -22.08 -6.86 -3.53
CA ILE A 406 -21.52 -7.89 -4.43
C ILE A 406 -22.66 -8.59 -5.20
N TYR A 407 -23.73 -8.96 -4.50
CA TYR A 407 -24.91 -9.55 -5.13
C TYR A 407 -25.54 -8.61 -6.17
N LEU A 408 -25.72 -7.32 -5.84
CA LEU A 408 -26.27 -6.33 -6.76
C LEU A 408 -25.36 -6.11 -7.99
N LEU A 409 -24.04 -6.07 -7.80
CA LEU A 409 -23.07 -5.96 -8.90
C LEU A 409 -23.12 -7.20 -9.80
N PHE A 410 -23.18 -8.39 -9.23
CA PHE A 410 -23.30 -9.64 -9.99
C PHE A 410 -24.63 -9.71 -10.76
N TYR A 411 -25.74 -9.36 -10.10
CA TYR A 411 -27.05 -9.24 -10.73
C TYR A 411 -27.02 -8.23 -11.90
N TYR A 412 -26.40 -7.07 -11.69
CA TYR A 412 -26.25 -6.04 -12.71
C TYR A 412 -25.45 -6.53 -13.93
N LEU A 413 -24.38 -7.31 -13.71
CA LEU A 413 -23.55 -7.89 -14.78
C LEU A 413 -24.30 -8.98 -15.57
N LEU A 414 -25.17 -9.76 -14.92
CA LEU A 414 -25.94 -10.83 -15.57
C LEU A 414 -27.16 -10.33 -16.34
N PHE A 415 -27.90 -9.38 -15.78
CA PHE A 415 -29.22 -8.97 -16.28
C PHE A 415 -29.22 -7.69 -17.12
N GLN A 416 -28.05 -7.18 -17.51
CA GLN A 416 -28.00 -6.01 -18.37
C GLN A 416 -28.60 -6.31 -19.76
N GLN A 417 -29.72 -5.66 -20.07
CA GLN A 417 -30.23 -5.62 -21.44
C GLN A 417 -29.45 -4.56 -22.23
N HIS A 418 -28.41 -4.99 -22.94
CA HIS A 418 -27.83 -4.17 -24.00
C HIS A 418 -28.58 -4.43 -25.31
N SER A 419 -28.90 -3.34 -26.02
CA SER A 419 -29.45 -3.38 -27.38
C SER A 419 -28.54 -4.15 -28.36
N ASN A 420 -27.26 -4.30 -28.03
CA ASN A 420 -26.27 -5.00 -28.84
C ASN A 420 -25.53 -6.06 -27.99
N LYS A 421 -25.87 -7.34 -28.16
CA LYS A 421 -25.33 -8.48 -27.37
C LYS A 421 -23.80 -8.50 -27.29
N LYS A 422 -23.10 -8.01 -28.31
CA LYS A 422 -21.62 -8.01 -28.38
C LYS A 422 -20.96 -6.94 -27.50
N LEU A 423 -21.59 -5.77 -27.36
CA LEU A 423 -21.09 -4.69 -26.51
C LEU A 423 -21.21 -5.07 -25.02
N HIS A 424 -22.27 -5.82 -24.67
CA HIS A 424 -22.45 -6.40 -23.34
C HIS A 424 -21.30 -7.33 -22.95
N ILE A 425 -20.92 -8.23 -23.85
CA ILE A 425 -19.84 -9.20 -23.61
C ILE A 425 -18.55 -8.44 -23.30
N TYR A 426 -18.24 -7.41 -24.08
CA TYR A 426 -17.06 -6.58 -23.86
C TYR A 426 -17.08 -5.90 -22.48
N PHE A 427 -18.20 -5.26 -22.11
CA PHE A 427 -18.38 -4.63 -20.81
C PHE A 427 -18.17 -5.62 -19.67
N ALA A 428 -18.81 -6.80 -19.75
CA ALA A 428 -18.69 -7.85 -18.74
C ALA A 428 -17.24 -8.34 -18.57
N TYR A 429 -16.51 -8.58 -19.67
CA TYR A 429 -15.10 -8.98 -19.59
C TYR A 429 -14.21 -7.89 -18.98
N SER A 430 -14.47 -6.61 -19.26
CA SER A 430 -13.75 -5.52 -18.62
C SER A 430 -13.99 -5.49 -17.11
N CYS A 431 -15.24 -5.65 -16.66
CA CYS A 431 -15.56 -5.74 -15.24
C CYS A 431 -14.89 -6.96 -14.59
N ILE A 432 -14.95 -8.13 -15.23
CA ILE A 432 -14.30 -9.36 -14.73
C ILE A 432 -12.79 -9.17 -14.60
N GLN A 433 -12.12 -8.57 -15.59
CA GLN A 433 -10.68 -8.31 -15.54
C GLN A 433 -10.31 -7.42 -14.35
N LYS A 434 -11.08 -6.35 -14.08
CA LYS A 434 -10.85 -5.46 -12.93
C LYS A 434 -11.10 -6.17 -11.60
N ILE A 435 -12.17 -6.98 -11.55
CA ILE A 435 -12.48 -7.77 -10.36
C ILE A 435 -11.34 -8.71 -10.04
N LEU A 436 -10.91 -9.51 -11.02
CA LEU A 436 -9.78 -10.42 -10.85
C LEU A 436 -8.50 -9.67 -10.47
N PHE A 437 -8.20 -8.54 -11.10
CA PHE A 437 -6.99 -7.78 -10.77
C PHE A 437 -7.01 -7.29 -9.30
N GLY A 438 -8.11 -6.66 -8.88
CA GLY A 438 -8.26 -6.18 -7.50
C GLY A 438 -8.24 -7.30 -6.46
N THR A 439 -8.89 -8.44 -6.76
CA THR A 439 -8.86 -9.61 -5.86
C THR A 439 -7.45 -10.19 -5.74
N ILE A 440 -6.72 -10.31 -6.86
CA ILE A 440 -5.36 -10.85 -6.87
C ILE A 440 -4.43 -10.00 -6.02
N LEU A 441 -4.52 -8.66 -6.14
CA LEU A 441 -3.66 -7.74 -5.39
C LEU A 441 -3.76 -7.93 -3.88
N ILE A 442 -4.96 -8.24 -3.36
CA ILE A 442 -5.19 -8.30 -1.91
C ILE A 442 -5.11 -9.72 -1.36
N VAL A 443 -5.81 -10.67 -2.01
CA VAL A 443 -5.90 -12.05 -1.50
C VAL A 443 -4.55 -12.76 -1.54
N PHE A 444 -3.75 -12.53 -2.58
CA PHE A 444 -2.44 -13.15 -2.75
C PHE A 444 -1.28 -12.26 -2.29
N PHE A 445 -1.54 -11.21 -1.52
CA PHE A 445 -0.53 -10.24 -1.09
C PHE A 445 0.66 -10.90 -0.37
N LYS A 446 0.42 -11.91 0.47
CA LYS A 446 1.50 -12.64 1.19
C LYS A 446 2.41 -13.50 0.30
N SER A 447 1.98 -13.80 -0.93
CA SER A 447 2.69 -14.68 -1.86
C SER A 447 3.06 -13.93 -3.15
N PRO A 448 4.20 -13.21 -3.19
CA PRO A 448 4.48 -12.24 -4.25
C PRO A 448 4.63 -12.89 -5.64
N ILE A 449 5.31 -14.03 -5.72
CA ILE A 449 5.50 -14.75 -6.98
C ILE A 449 4.15 -15.17 -7.59
N LEU A 450 3.28 -15.76 -6.77
CA LEU A 450 1.96 -16.23 -7.21
C LEU A 450 1.06 -15.05 -7.59
N GLN A 451 1.09 -13.97 -6.80
CA GLN A 451 0.38 -12.73 -7.09
C GLN A 451 0.76 -12.18 -8.48
N ILE A 452 2.07 -12.04 -8.76
CA ILE A 452 2.58 -11.54 -10.04
C ILE A 452 2.17 -12.44 -11.20
N GLN A 453 2.29 -13.77 -11.04
CA GLN A 453 1.90 -14.73 -12.07
C GLN A 453 0.42 -14.64 -12.41
N LEU A 454 -0.46 -14.51 -11.40
CA LEU A 454 -1.88 -14.34 -11.62
C LEU A 454 -2.22 -12.98 -12.26
N CYS A 455 -1.54 -11.89 -11.87
CA CYS A 455 -1.68 -10.59 -12.53
C CYS A 455 -1.30 -10.68 -14.02
N ALA A 456 -0.16 -11.29 -14.34
CA ALA A 456 0.28 -11.51 -15.71
C ALA A 456 -0.75 -12.33 -16.51
N LEU A 457 -1.23 -13.43 -15.93
CA LEU A 457 -2.23 -14.29 -16.55
C LEU A 457 -3.55 -13.53 -16.80
N ASN A 458 -4.01 -12.71 -15.85
CA ASN A 458 -5.21 -11.89 -16.01
C ASN A 458 -5.09 -10.89 -17.18
N ASP A 459 -3.97 -10.18 -17.28
CA ASP A 459 -3.72 -9.25 -18.39
C ASP A 459 -3.60 -9.97 -19.74
N PHE A 460 -2.94 -11.13 -19.78
CA PHE A 460 -2.82 -11.94 -21.00
C PHE A 460 -4.17 -12.47 -21.48
N ILE A 461 -5.01 -12.99 -20.57
CA ILE A 461 -6.36 -13.46 -20.89
C ILE A 461 -7.19 -12.31 -21.45
N TYR A 462 -7.17 -11.14 -20.82
CA TYR A 462 -7.92 -9.99 -21.29
C TYR A 462 -7.41 -9.47 -22.65
N PHE A 463 -6.09 -9.40 -22.84
CA PHE A 463 -5.47 -9.11 -24.13
C PHE A 463 -5.97 -10.05 -25.24
N TYR A 464 -5.94 -11.36 -24.99
CA TYR A 464 -6.40 -12.37 -25.94
C TYR A 464 -7.89 -12.21 -26.28
N HIS A 465 -8.73 -11.92 -25.27
CA HIS A 465 -10.15 -11.65 -25.48
C HIS A 465 -10.38 -10.41 -26.36
N ILE A 466 -9.67 -9.30 -26.12
CA ILE A 466 -9.77 -8.10 -26.97
C ILE A 466 -9.27 -8.42 -28.38
N PHE A 467 -8.20 -9.20 -28.53
CA PHE A 467 -7.71 -9.62 -29.84
C PHE A 467 -8.77 -10.38 -30.65
N LYS A 468 -9.50 -11.30 -30.01
CA LYS A 468 -10.62 -12.03 -30.63
C LYS A 468 -11.78 -11.11 -31.00
N LEU A 469 -12.05 -10.10 -30.17
CA LEU A 469 -13.16 -9.15 -30.35
C LEU A 469 -12.80 -7.93 -31.21
N LYS A 470 -11.56 -7.83 -31.74
CA LYS A 470 -11.05 -6.64 -32.45
C LYS A 470 -11.91 -6.15 -33.61
N ARG A 471 -12.65 -7.04 -34.28
CA ARG A 471 -13.54 -6.70 -35.40
C ARG A 471 -14.79 -5.93 -34.97
N LEU A 472 -15.08 -5.86 -33.68
CA LEU A 472 -16.30 -5.30 -33.11
C LEU A 472 -16.08 -3.94 -32.45
N LEU A 473 -14.83 -3.61 -32.14
CA LEU A 473 -14.42 -2.36 -31.52
C LEU A 473 -13.94 -1.38 -32.59
N ASP A 474 -14.03 -0.08 -32.28
CA ASP A 474 -13.32 0.94 -33.05
C ASP A 474 -11.83 0.56 -33.17
N LYS A 475 -11.25 0.69 -34.38
CA LYS A 475 -9.84 0.32 -34.63
C LYS A 475 -8.89 0.96 -33.61
N PHE A 476 -9.08 2.24 -33.29
CA PHE A 476 -8.29 2.96 -32.29
C PHE A 476 -8.47 2.41 -30.87
N GLU A 477 -9.71 2.09 -30.49
CA GLU A 477 -10.03 1.63 -29.14
C GLU A 477 -9.51 0.22 -28.89
N SER A 478 -9.69 -0.67 -29.88
CA SER A 478 -9.12 -2.01 -29.86
C SER A 478 -7.60 -1.98 -29.78
N PHE A 479 -6.95 -1.09 -30.55
CA PHE A 479 -5.49 -0.96 -30.55
C PHE A 479 -4.96 -0.49 -29.20
N LYS A 480 -5.51 0.59 -28.64
CA LYS A 480 -5.11 1.10 -27.32
C LYS A 480 -5.17 0.01 -26.26
N LYS A 481 -6.31 -0.69 -26.16
CA LYS A 481 -6.51 -1.71 -25.12
C LYS A 481 -5.61 -2.93 -25.30
N GLN A 482 -5.41 -3.39 -26.53
CA GLN A 482 -4.46 -4.47 -26.82
C GLN A 482 -3.04 -4.08 -26.42
N LEU A 483 -2.60 -2.89 -26.83
CA LEU A 483 -1.27 -2.40 -26.50
C LEU A 483 -1.09 -2.26 -24.98
N THR A 484 -2.04 -1.63 -24.29
CA THR A 484 -1.99 -1.45 -22.83
C THR A 484 -1.85 -2.77 -22.11
N HIS A 485 -2.74 -3.74 -22.33
CA HIS A 485 -2.69 -5.01 -21.61
C HIS A 485 -1.52 -5.90 -22.03
N PHE A 486 -1.04 -5.78 -23.27
CA PHE A 486 0.20 -6.42 -23.68
C PHE A 486 1.40 -5.86 -22.92
N ILE A 487 1.53 -4.54 -22.83
CA ILE A 487 2.64 -3.91 -22.07
C ILE A 487 2.51 -4.23 -20.59
N LEU A 488 1.30 -4.24 -20.01
CA LEU A 488 1.08 -4.62 -18.61
C LEU A 488 1.45 -6.08 -18.32
N PHE A 489 1.15 -6.99 -19.25
CA PHE A 489 1.64 -8.38 -19.17
C PHE A 489 3.17 -8.43 -19.10
N ILE A 490 3.87 -7.66 -19.95
CA ILE A 490 5.34 -7.56 -19.91
C ILE A 490 5.83 -6.92 -18.62
N ILE A 491 5.17 -5.87 -18.11
CA ILE A 491 5.50 -5.25 -16.81
C ILE A 491 5.40 -6.29 -15.68
N ASN A 492 4.36 -7.14 -15.66
CA ASN A 492 4.24 -8.20 -14.67
C ASN A 492 5.37 -9.24 -14.79
N ILE A 493 5.82 -9.60 -16.00
CA ILE A 493 7.01 -10.44 -16.18
C ILE A 493 8.26 -9.76 -15.61
N ILE A 494 8.40 -8.44 -15.81
CA ILE A 494 9.51 -7.67 -15.26
C ILE A 494 9.46 -7.61 -13.73
N TYR A 495 8.26 -7.52 -13.12
CA TYR A 495 8.11 -7.67 -11.67
C TYR A 495 8.53 -9.05 -11.17
N LEU A 496 8.31 -10.11 -11.94
CA LEU A 496 8.80 -11.44 -11.60
C LEU A 496 10.34 -11.48 -11.60
N ILE A 497 10.98 -10.85 -12.60
CA ILE A 497 12.45 -10.68 -12.64
C ILE A 497 12.93 -9.85 -11.44
N ASN A 498 12.19 -8.80 -11.07
CA ASN A 498 12.50 -7.98 -9.91
C ASN A 498 12.51 -8.79 -8.61
N GLU A 499 11.53 -9.68 -8.42
CA GLU A 499 11.47 -10.55 -7.23
C GLU A 499 12.65 -11.53 -7.17
N LEU A 500 13.16 -12.01 -8.31
CA LEU A 500 14.38 -12.83 -8.38
C LEU A 500 15.64 -12.05 -7.97
N TYR A 501 15.67 -10.75 -8.20
CA TYR A 501 16.81 -9.86 -7.88
C TYR A 501 16.59 -8.96 -6.66
N LYS A 502 15.61 -9.26 -5.80
CA LYS A 502 15.22 -8.40 -4.67
C LYS A 502 16.33 -8.06 -3.65
N ASN A 503 17.42 -8.81 -3.66
CA ASN A 503 18.57 -8.59 -2.78
C ASN A 503 19.61 -7.63 -3.39
N ASP A 504 19.53 -7.36 -4.69
CA ASP A 504 20.46 -6.50 -5.42
C ASP A 504 19.84 -5.10 -5.65
N PRO A 505 20.24 -4.09 -4.87
CA PRO A 505 19.63 -2.76 -4.94
C PRO A 505 19.85 -2.08 -6.29
N PHE A 506 20.99 -2.33 -6.96
CA PHE A 506 21.28 -1.74 -8.27
C PHE A 506 20.33 -2.27 -9.34
N LYS A 507 20.08 -3.58 -9.35
CA LYS A 507 19.15 -4.20 -10.29
C LYS A 507 17.71 -3.76 -10.05
N ILE A 508 17.28 -3.65 -8.80
CA ILE A 508 15.92 -3.18 -8.48
C ILE A 508 15.68 -1.75 -9.02
N VAL A 509 16.67 -0.85 -8.88
CA VAL A 509 16.58 0.51 -9.45
C VAL A 509 16.57 0.48 -10.98
N GLN A 510 17.43 -0.34 -11.62
CA GLN A 510 17.44 -0.50 -13.08
C GLN A 510 16.10 -1.03 -13.62
N ILE A 511 15.54 -2.04 -12.96
CA ILE A 511 14.23 -2.59 -13.31
C ILE A 511 13.13 -1.53 -13.13
N GLY A 512 13.23 -0.72 -12.06
CA GLY A 512 12.36 0.44 -11.85
C GLY A 512 12.32 1.38 -13.06
N TRP A 513 13.47 1.69 -13.67
CA TRP A 513 13.51 2.54 -14.87
C TRP A 513 12.79 1.93 -16.07
N VAL A 514 12.95 0.62 -16.26
CA VAL A 514 12.26 -0.10 -17.35
C VAL A 514 10.75 -0.03 -17.16
N ILE A 515 10.26 -0.28 -15.93
CA ILE A 515 8.83 -0.21 -15.60
C ILE A 515 8.30 1.21 -15.84
N ILE A 516 9.00 2.24 -15.36
CA ILE A 516 8.63 3.65 -15.57
C ILE A 516 8.52 3.96 -17.07
N GLY A 517 9.52 3.56 -17.86
CA GLY A 517 9.52 3.77 -19.32
C GLY A 517 8.32 3.11 -19.99
N MET A 518 7.99 1.87 -19.61
CA MET A 518 6.83 1.15 -20.14
C MET A 518 5.51 1.83 -19.75
N MET A 519 5.33 2.23 -18.50
CA MET A 519 4.13 2.93 -18.03
C MET A 519 3.96 4.28 -18.73
N SER A 520 5.03 5.07 -18.86
CA SER A 520 5.00 6.35 -19.55
C SER A 520 4.72 6.20 -21.05
N SER A 521 5.18 5.11 -21.67
CA SER A 521 4.85 4.79 -23.06
C SER A 521 3.36 4.48 -23.25
N ILE A 522 2.72 3.76 -22.31
CA ILE A 522 1.27 3.51 -22.33
C ILE A 522 0.51 4.84 -22.30
N LEU A 523 0.86 5.73 -21.36
CA LEU A 523 0.22 7.05 -21.26
C LEU A 523 0.39 7.85 -22.56
N GLY A 524 1.62 7.92 -23.09
CA GLY A 524 1.91 8.68 -24.31
C GLY A 524 1.15 8.17 -25.53
N ILE A 525 1.14 6.85 -25.77
CA ILE A 525 0.51 6.27 -26.96
C ILE A 525 -1.02 6.37 -26.89
N THR A 526 -1.61 6.12 -25.71
CA THR A 526 -3.07 6.26 -25.54
C THR A 526 -3.54 7.70 -25.68
N LEU A 527 -2.77 8.65 -25.14
CA LEU A 527 -3.01 10.09 -25.29
C LEU A 527 -2.97 10.51 -26.76
N LEU A 528 -1.93 10.10 -27.50
CA LEU A 528 -1.81 10.40 -28.94
C LEU A 528 -2.98 9.82 -29.73
N ALA A 529 -3.36 8.57 -29.46
CA ALA A 529 -4.50 7.93 -30.12
C ALA A 529 -5.82 8.66 -29.85
N ASP A 530 -6.04 9.17 -28.64
CA ASP A 530 -7.24 9.95 -28.30
C ASP A 530 -7.25 11.34 -28.94
N ILE A 531 -6.10 12.02 -29.00
CA ILE A 531 -5.97 13.27 -29.76
C ILE A 531 -6.29 13.04 -31.24
N CYS A 532 -5.78 11.95 -31.84
CA CYS A 532 -6.11 11.58 -33.21
C CYS A 532 -7.62 11.31 -33.38
N LYS A 533 -8.26 10.56 -32.46
CA LYS A 533 -9.70 10.25 -32.50
C LYS A 533 -10.57 11.52 -32.37
N ILE A 534 -10.13 12.52 -31.61
CA ILE A 534 -10.84 13.78 -31.44
C ILE A 534 -10.64 14.71 -32.64
N SER A 535 -9.43 14.78 -33.19
CA SER A 535 -9.06 15.70 -34.28
C SER A 535 -9.46 15.23 -35.68
N GLN A 536 -9.58 13.91 -35.92
CA GLN A 536 -9.92 13.32 -37.22
C GLN A 536 -11.12 13.99 -37.94
N PRO A 537 -12.30 14.21 -37.30
CA PRO A 537 -13.43 14.87 -37.96
C PRO A 537 -13.15 16.34 -38.32
N PHE A 538 -12.35 17.06 -37.53
CA PHE A 538 -11.98 18.44 -37.82
C PHE A 538 -11.03 18.52 -39.02
N VAL A 539 -10.02 17.65 -39.07
CA VAL A 539 -9.06 17.57 -40.18
C VAL A 539 -9.77 17.20 -41.48
N LEU A 540 -10.66 16.20 -41.46
CA LEU A 540 -11.48 15.83 -42.63
C LEU A 540 -12.33 17.01 -43.15
N ASN A 541 -12.94 17.78 -42.24
CA ASN A 541 -13.72 18.95 -42.63
C ASN A 541 -12.85 20.07 -43.22
N LEU A 542 -11.64 20.26 -42.70
CA LEU A 542 -10.69 21.24 -43.21
C LEU A 542 -10.19 20.85 -44.60
N ILE A 543 -9.83 19.57 -44.79
CA ILE A 543 -9.43 19.02 -46.09
C ILE A 543 -10.58 19.16 -47.11
N ASN A 544 -11.82 18.84 -46.72
CA ASN A 544 -12.97 18.98 -47.61
C ASN A 544 -13.24 20.44 -47.99
N ARG A 545 -13.02 21.39 -47.07
CA ARG A 545 -13.09 22.84 -47.38
C ARG A 545 -11.99 23.27 -48.35
N LEU A 546 -10.75 22.81 -48.14
CA LEU A 546 -9.63 23.10 -49.04
C LEU A 546 -9.86 22.51 -50.44
N LYS A 547 -10.42 21.30 -50.54
CA LYS A 547 -10.86 20.68 -51.81
C LYS A 547 -11.94 21.51 -52.51
N SER A 548 -12.86 22.11 -51.77
CA SER A 548 -13.93 22.94 -52.35
C SER A 548 -13.47 24.33 -52.81
N GLN A 549 -12.30 24.79 -52.38
CA GLN A 549 -11.79 26.15 -52.64
C GLN A 549 -10.69 26.21 -53.70
N SER A 550 -10.18 25.08 -54.19
CA SER A 550 -9.06 25.07 -55.14
C SER A 550 -9.37 24.25 -56.42
N PRO A 551 -9.39 24.87 -57.62
CA PRO A 551 -9.63 24.15 -58.88
C PRO A 551 -8.48 23.21 -59.30
N ILE A 552 -7.34 23.24 -58.59
CA ILE A 552 -6.14 22.45 -58.91
C ILE A 552 -6.27 20.97 -58.49
N PHE A 553 -7.16 20.63 -57.56
CA PHE A 553 -7.33 19.25 -57.07
C PHE A 553 -8.40 18.43 -57.80
N GLN A 554 -9.07 18.97 -58.82
CA GLN A 554 -10.08 18.24 -59.58
C GLN A 554 -9.48 17.27 -60.63
N ASN A 555 -8.21 17.43 -61.04
CA ASN A 555 -7.63 16.72 -62.18
C ASN A 555 -6.47 15.75 -61.86
N HIS A 556 -6.28 15.33 -60.61
CA HIS A 556 -5.30 14.28 -60.30
C HIS A 556 -5.98 13.04 -59.74
N GLU A 557 -6.24 12.09 -60.64
CA GLU A 557 -6.72 10.71 -60.40
C GLU A 557 -5.80 9.88 -59.48
N ILE A 558 -4.68 10.42 -59.02
CA ILE A 558 -3.66 9.71 -58.25
C ILE A 558 -4.14 9.33 -56.83
N PHE A 559 -5.19 9.98 -56.30
CA PHE A 559 -5.67 9.72 -54.93
C PHE A 559 -6.85 8.74 -54.81
N VAL A 560 -7.48 8.32 -55.91
CA VAL A 560 -8.58 7.32 -55.88
C VAL A 560 -8.07 5.95 -55.43
N GLN A 561 -6.79 5.63 -55.69
CA GLN A 561 -6.17 4.39 -55.23
C GLN A 561 -5.97 4.31 -53.70
N ILE A 562 -5.95 5.45 -52.99
CA ILE A 562 -5.78 5.46 -51.52
C ILE A 562 -7.13 5.25 -50.80
N GLN A 563 -8.26 5.57 -51.44
CA GLN A 563 -9.59 5.27 -50.88
C GLN A 563 -9.99 3.79 -51.04
N GLN A 564 -9.56 3.11 -52.10
CA GLN A 564 -9.87 1.68 -52.28
C GLN A 564 -9.06 0.75 -51.36
N ARG A 565 -7.89 1.18 -50.85
CA ARG A 565 -7.09 0.39 -49.89
C ARG A 565 -7.56 0.48 -48.44
N ASN A 566 -8.50 1.37 -48.11
CA ASN A 566 -9.03 1.53 -46.75
C ASN A 566 -10.36 0.78 -46.49
N TYR A 567 -10.87 0.06 -47.50
CA TYR A 567 -12.10 -0.74 -47.42
C TYR A 567 -11.90 -2.26 -47.59
N MET A 568 -10.66 -2.75 -47.55
CA MET A 568 -10.34 -4.15 -47.22
C MET A 568 -9.48 -4.18 -45.95
#